data_AF-A0A9D2AC61-F1
#
_entry.id   AF-A0A9D2AC61-F1
#
_cell.length_a   1.000
_cell.length_b   1.000
_cell.length_c   1.000
_cell.angle_alpha   90.00
_cell.angle_beta   90.00
_cell.angle_gamma   90.00
#
_symmetry.space_group_name_H-M   'P 1'
#
loop_
_entity.id
_entity.type
_entity.pdbx_description
1 polymer ?
#
loop_
_entity_poly.entity_id
_entity_poly.type
_entity_poly.pdbx_seq_one_letter_code
_entity_poly.pdbx_strand_id
1 'polypeptide(L)'
;MPFKARKAVFNKLEEIVDIASLSKADRMKYDESIKIYRDNLAIMAFERNQGREEERLEIARKMKALGIAEETIVLATGLTAEEVAQL
;
A
#
# COMPACT_ATOMS: atom_id res chain seq x y z
N MET A 1 4.99 -16.20 -5.17
CA MET A 1 4.35 -16.63 -6.44
C MET A 1 4.53 -15.56 -7.52
N PRO A 2 5.06 -15.88 -8.72
CA PRO A 2 5.41 -14.91 -9.75
C PRO A 2 4.19 -14.39 -10.53
N PHE A 3 4.31 -13.21 -11.13
CA PHE A 3 3.30 -12.54 -11.96
C PHE A 3 2.70 -13.42 -13.09
N LYS A 4 3.49 -14.35 -13.64
CA LYS A 4 3.02 -15.32 -14.65
C LYS A 4 1.89 -16.23 -14.14
N ALA A 5 1.86 -16.56 -12.85
CA ALA A 5 0.78 -17.37 -12.27
C ALA A 5 -0.54 -16.58 -12.17
N ARG A 6 -0.47 -15.24 -11.99
CA ARG A 6 -1.67 -14.37 -11.94
C ARG A 6 -2.34 -14.20 -13.30
N LYS A 7 -1.57 -14.21 -14.39
CA LYS A 7 -2.13 -14.16 -15.76
C LYS A 7 -2.83 -15.46 -16.14
N ALA A 8 -2.33 -16.60 -15.66
CA ALA A 8 -3.00 -17.89 -15.83
C ALA A 8 -4.37 -17.95 -15.12
N VAL A 9 -4.54 -17.26 -13.99
CA VAL A 9 -5.84 -17.12 -13.31
C VAL A 9 -6.84 -16.32 -14.14
N PHE A 10 -6.38 -15.28 -14.84
CA PHE A 10 -7.23 -14.47 -15.73
C PHE A 10 -7.69 -15.23 -16.99
N ASN A 11 -6.81 -16.02 -17.60
CA ASN A 11 -7.23 -16.87 -18.72
C ASN A 11 -8.20 -17.98 -18.27
N LYS A 12 -8.03 -18.46 -17.03
CA LYS A 12 -8.97 -19.41 -16.44
C LYS A 12 -10.33 -18.77 -16.18
N LEU A 13 -10.40 -17.46 -15.92
CA LEU A 13 -11.63 -16.65 -15.80
C LEU A 13 -12.44 -16.57 -17.11
N GLU A 14 -11.76 -16.63 -18.26
CA GLU A 14 -12.38 -16.67 -19.60
C GLU A 14 -12.99 -18.05 -19.92
N GLU A 15 -12.40 -19.11 -19.36
CA GLU A 15 -12.93 -20.48 -19.38
C GLU A 15 -14.22 -20.63 -18.54
N ILE A 16 -14.40 -19.78 -17.53
CA ILE A 16 -15.58 -19.78 -16.65
C ILE A 16 -16.78 -19.02 -17.26
N VAL A 17 -16.92 -19.01 -18.59
CA VAL A 17 -18.26 -18.92 -19.20
C VAL A 17 -19.12 -20.14 -18.79
N ASP A 18 -18.49 -21.21 -18.28
CA ASP A 18 -19.11 -22.31 -17.54
C ASP A 18 -19.52 -21.98 -16.06
N ILE A 19 -19.47 -20.71 -15.59
CA ILE A 19 -19.79 -20.25 -14.20
C ILE A 19 -21.19 -20.60 -13.70
N ALA A 20 -22.15 -20.93 -14.57
CA ALA A 20 -23.47 -21.39 -14.12
C ALA A 20 -23.38 -22.66 -13.25
N SER A 21 -22.26 -23.39 -13.30
CA SER A 21 -22.06 -24.70 -12.66
C SER A 21 -21.30 -24.69 -11.31
N LEU A 22 -20.79 -23.54 -10.84
CA LEU A 22 -19.96 -23.52 -9.62
C LEU A 22 -20.76 -23.83 -8.34
N SER A 23 -20.26 -24.77 -7.54
CA SER A 23 -20.84 -25.14 -6.25
C SER A 23 -20.70 -24.02 -5.22
N LYS A 24 -21.60 -24.00 -4.21
CA LYS A 24 -21.55 -23.00 -3.12
C LYS A 24 -20.19 -22.99 -2.40
N ALA A 25 -19.54 -24.13 -2.29
CA ALA A 25 -18.24 -24.27 -1.62
C ALA A 25 -17.10 -23.59 -2.41
N ASP A 26 -17.13 -23.66 -3.73
CA ASP A 26 -16.09 -23.05 -4.57
C ASP A 26 -16.23 -21.53 -4.62
N ARG A 27 -17.48 -21.03 -4.60
CA ARG A 27 -17.76 -19.59 -4.43
C ARG A 27 -17.23 -19.06 -3.09
N MET A 28 -17.44 -19.80 -2.00
CA MET A 28 -16.93 -19.39 -0.68
C MET A 28 -15.39 -19.30 -0.65
N LYS A 29 -14.70 -20.29 -1.23
CA LYS A 29 -13.22 -20.26 -1.34
C LYS A 29 -12.73 -19.10 -2.20
N TYR A 30 -13.45 -18.81 -3.29
CA TYR A 30 -13.13 -17.68 -4.16
C TYR A 30 -13.29 -16.34 -3.42
N ASP A 31 -14.40 -16.14 -2.71
CA ASP A 31 -14.67 -14.93 -1.93
C ASP A 31 -13.63 -14.75 -0.81
N GLU A 32 -13.27 -15.83 -0.12
CA GLU A 32 -12.21 -15.83 0.89
C GLU A 32 -10.84 -15.44 0.30
N SER A 33 -10.50 -15.99 -0.87
CA SER A 33 -9.25 -15.65 -1.55
C SER A 33 -9.18 -14.17 -1.97
N ILE A 34 -10.31 -13.59 -2.40
CA ILE A 34 -10.41 -12.16 -2.72
C ILE A 34 -10.23 -11.31 -1.48
N LYS A 35 -10.85 -11.71 -0.35
CA LYS A 35 -10.71 -10.99 0.91
C LYS A 35 -9.24 -10.95 1.34
N ILE A 36 -8.58 -12.10 1.40
CA ILE A 36 -7.16 -12.20 1.76
C ILE A 36 -6.29 -11.34 0.83
N TYR A 37 -6.58 -11.35 -0.47
CA TYR A 37 -5.85 -10.52 -1.42
C TYR A 37 -6.01 -9.02 -1.14
N ARG A 38 -7.24 -8.57 -0.85
CA ARG A 38 -7.53 -7.16 -0.50
C ARG A 38 -6.87 -6.75 0.81
N ASP A 39 -6.95 -7.59 1.82
CA ASP A 39 -6.34 -7.33 3.13
C ASP A 39 -4.81 -7.19 2.98
N ASN A 40 -4.17 -8.09 2.24
CA ASN A 40 -2.74 -8.01 1.96
C ASN A 40 -2.36 -6.75 1.17
N LEU A 41 -3.19 -6.34 0.20
CA LEU A 41 -2.95 -5.11 -0.55
C LEU A 41 -3.04 -3.87 0.36
N ALA A 42 -4.01 -3.85 1.26
CA ALA A 42 -4.17 -2.77 2.23
C ALA A 42 -2.99 -2.70 3.20
N ILE A 43 -2.52 -3.84 3.71
CA ILE A 43 -1.34 -3.92 4.59
C ILE A 43 -0.10 -3.38 3.86
N MET A 44 0.19 -3.86 2.65
CA MET A 44 1.36 -3.39 1.89
C MET A 44 1.29 -1.87 1.60
N ALA A 45 0.11 -1.35 1.31
CA ALA A 45 -0.07 0.09 1.09
C ALA A 45 0.16 0.88 2.39
N PHE A 46 -0.34 0.38 3.51
CA PHE A 46 -0.15 0.97 4.82
C PHE A 46 1.33 1.00 5.23
N GLU A 47 2.04 -0.12 5.12
CA GLU A 47 3.47 -0.22 5.41
C GLU A 47 4.31 0.72 4.53
N ARG A 48 3.97 0.82 3.24
CA ARG A 48 4.65 1.74 2.32
C ARG A 48 4.42 3.20 2.69
N ASN A 49 3.22 3.55 3.12
CA ASN A 49 2.90 4.90 3.56
C ASN A 49 3.59 5.23 4.89
N GLN A 50 3.60 4.31 5.86
CA GLN A 50 4.35 4.49 7.11
C GLN A 50 5.83 4.72 6.85
N GLY A 51 6.47 3.90 6.02
CA GLY A 51 7.90 4.09 5.70
C GLY A 51 8.21 5.44 5.06
N ARG A 52 7.31 5.97 4.23
CA ARG A 52 7.45 7.32 3.65
C ARG A 52 7.30 8.42 4.69
N GLU A 53 6.34 8.29 5.60
CA GLU A 53 6.15 9.27 6.69
C GLU A 53 7.35 9.27 7.65
N GLU A 54 7.84 8.09 8.03
CA GLU A 54 9.03 7.95 8.89
C GLU A 54 10.28 8.56 8.23
N GLU A 55 10.51 8.28 6.94
CA GLU A 55 11.64 8.85 6.19
C GLU A 55 11.53 10.38 6.10
N ARG A 56 10.33 10.93 5.83
CA ARG A 56 10.09 12.38 5.80
C ARG A 56 10.41 13.04 7.14
N LEU A 57 9.96 12.44 8.24
CA LEU A 57 10.25 12.94 9.59
C LEU A 57 11.75 12.87 9.92
N GLU A 58 12.43 11.79 9.53
CA GLU A 58 13.87 11.65 9.74
C GLU A 58 14.67 12.70 8.96
N ILE A 59 14.31 12.94 7.69
CA ILE A 59 14.91 13.98 6.87
C ILE A 59 14.68 15.35 7.49
N ALA A 60 13.46 15.66 7.92
CA ALA A 60 13.12 16.93 8.55
C ALA A 60 13.95 17.18 9.83
N ARG A 61 14.10 16.16 10.69
CA ARG A 61 14.96 16.23 11.89
C ARG A 61 16.41 16.51 11.55
N LYS A 62 16.96 15.83 10.54
CA LYS A 62 18.34 16.07 10.06
C LYS A 62 18.50 17.49 9.53
N MET A 63 17.54 18.00 8.75
CA MET A 63 17.56 19.37 8.24
C MET A 63 17.50 20.40 9.38
N LYS A 64 16.68 20.16 10.40
CA LYS A 64 16.61 21.02 11.59
C LYS A 64 17.93 21.02 12.37
N ALA A 65 18.55 19.85 12.54
CA ALA A 65 19.87 19.72 13.16
C ALA A 65 20.99 20.44 12.36
N LEU A 66 20.84 20.54 11.04
CA LEU A 66 21.74 21.31 10.16
C LEU A 66 21.47 22.83 10.18
N GLY A 67 20.48 23.29 10.96
CA GLY A 67 20.14 24.71 11.07
C GLY A 67 19.40 25.27 9.86
N ILE A 68 18.77 24.42 9.05
CA ILE A 68 17.94 24.86 7.92
C ILE A 68 16.67 25.53 8.47
N ALA A 69 16.24 26.62 7.83
CA ALA A 69 15.02 27.34 8.23
C ALA A 69 13.78 26.45 8.15
N GLU A 70 12.88 26.58 9.13
CA GLU A 70 11.68 25.74 9.25
C GLU A 70 10.77 25.84 8.02
N GLU A 71 10.62 27.03 7.43
CA GLU A 71 9.86 27.23 6.18
C GLU A 71 10.40 26.39 5.02
N THR A 72 11.73 26.29 4.90
CA THR A 72 12.38 25.46 3.89
C THR A 72 12.16 23.97 4.16
N ILE A 73 12.16 23.56 5.43
CA ILE A 73 11.89 22.17 5.83
C ILE A 73 10.44 21.80 5.52
N VAL A 74 9.48 22.67 5.83
CA VAL A 74 8.06 22.52 5.49
C VAL A 74 7.90 22.33 3.98
N LEU A 75 8.52 23.20 3.17
CA LEU A 75 8.43 23.11 1.71
C LEU A 75 9.06 21.82 1.16
N ALA A 76 10.24 21.44 1.67
CA ALA A 76 11.00 20.31 1.14
C ALA A 76 10.42 18.94 1.55
N THR A 77 9.89 18.86 2.76
CA THR A 77 9.36 17.60 3.31
C THR A 77 7.85 17.49 3.18
N GLY A 78 7.13 18.58 2.92
CA GLY A 78 5.68 18.64 2.86
C GLY A 78 4.98 18.43 4.22
N LEU A 79 5.75 18.43 5.31
CA LEU A 79 5.20 18.44 6.67
C LEU A 79 4.60 19.81 6.95
N THR A 80 3.64 19.86 7.86
CA THR A 80 3.06 21.11 8.34
C THR A 80 4.07 21.89 9.18
N ALA A 81 3.88 23.22 9.28
CA ALA A 81 4.72 24.05 10.13
C ALA A 81 4.66 23.61 11.61
N GLU A 82 3.51 23.14 12.08
CA GLU A 82 3.34 22.61 13.43
C GLU A 82 4.17 21.34 13.65
N GLU A 83 4.14 20.40 12.71
CA GLU A 83 4.95 19.17 12.78
C GLU A 83 6.44 19.52 12.82
N VAL A 84 6.91 20.40 11.94
CA VAL A 84 8.33 20.81 11.89
C VAL A 84 8.76 21.56 13.17
N ALA A 85 7.89 22.40 13.73
CA ALA A 85 8.17 23.11 14.99
C ALA A 85 8.32 22.12 16.16
N GLN A 86 7.57 21.01 16.14
CA GLN A 86 7.60 19.96 17.17
C GLN A 86 8.74 18.94 17.02
N LEU A 87 9.46 18.93 15.88
CA LEU A 87 10.64 18.06 15.65
C LEU A 87 11.86 18.49 16.47
#